data_AF-X1BZM2-F1
#
_entry.id   AF-X1BZM2-F1
#
_cell.length_a   1.000
_cell.length_b   1.000
_cell.length_c   1.000
_cell.angle_alpha   90.00
_cell.angle_beta   90.00
_cell.angle_gamma   90.00
#
_symmetry.space_group_name_H-M   'P 1'
#
loop_
_entity.id
_entity.type
_entity.pdbx_description
1 polymer ?
#
loop_
_entity_poly.entity_id
_entity_poly.type
_entity_poly.pdbx_seq_one_letter_code
_entity_poly.pdbx_strand_id
1 'polypeptide(L)' 'MYKKLAKYYDLIYHWKDYEKEAHSVKDLIKKYKKSDGNKLLDVGCGTGKHLEQFKDD' A
#
# COMPACT_ATOMS: atom_id res chain seq x y z
N MET A 1 -17.69 -11.83 -10.14
CA MET A 1 -17.60 -10.54 -10.85
C MET A 1 -16.23 -9.87 -10.66
N TYR A 2 -15.83 -9.53 -9.43
CA TYR A 2 -14.55 -8.87 -9.12
C TYR A 2 -13.27 -9.57 -9.62
N LYS A 3 -13.20 -10.91 -9.59
CA LYS A 3 -12.02 -11.68 -10.08
C LYS A 3 -11.66 -11.43 -11.55
N LYS A 4 -12.64 -11.18 -12.42
CA LYS A 4 -12.38 -10.95 -13.86
C LYS A 4 -11.87 -9.53 -14.13
N LEU A 5 -12.35 -8.54 -13.36
CA LEU A 5 -11.91 -7.14 -13.46
C LEU A 5 -10.55 -6.88 -12.81
N ALA A 6 -10.16 -7.66 -11.79
CA ALA A 6 -8.86 -7.52 -11.12
C ALA A 6 -7.67 -7.60 -12.08
N LYS A 7 -7.76 -8.44 -13.13
CA LYS A 7 -6.70 -8.56 -14.16
C LYS A 7 -6.51 -7.28 -14.97
N TYR A 8 -7.57 -6.51 -15.20
CA TYR A 8 -7.52 -5.25 -15.94
C TYR A 8 -7.28 -4.06 -15.01
N TYR A 9 -7.54 -4.20 -13.71
CA TYR A 9 -7.31 -3.16 -12.72
C TYR A 9 -5.86 -2.71 -12.70
N ASP A 10 -4.92 -3.67 -12.67
CA ASP A 10 -3.50 -3.35 -12.68
C ASP A 10 -3.03 -2.70 -13.99
N LEU A 11 -3.65 -3.04 -15.12
CA LEU A 11 -3.36 -2.44 -16.42
C LEU A 11 -3.93 -1.02 -16.54
N ILE A 12 -5.12 -0.78 -15.98
CA ILE A 12 -5.78 0.54 -15.94
C ILE A 12 -5.04 1.48 -14.99
N TYR A 13 -4.54 0.99 -13.86
CA TYR A 13 -3.80 1.76 -12.86
C TYR A 13 -2.27 1.62 -13.00
N HIS A 14 -1.76 1.34 -14.21
CA HIS A 14 -0.31 1.15 -14.42
C HIS A 14 0.52 2.39 -14.07
N TRP A 15 -0.11 3.58 -14.08
CA TRP A 15 0.51 4.85 -13.72
C TRP A 15 0.62 5.08 -12.21
N LYS A 16 0.05 4.17 -11.40
CA LYS A 16 0.03 4.33 -9.94
C LYS A 16 1.38 3.86 -9.39
N ASP A 17 2.17 4.83 -8.93
CA ASP A 17 3.46 4.60 -8.32
C ASP A 17 3.26 4.19 -6.84
N TYR A 18 3.05 2.89 -6.63
CA TYR A 18 2.82 2.32 -5.31
C TYR A 18 4.02 2.52 -4.37
N GLU A 19 5.23 2.61 -4.91
CA GLU A 19 6.47 2.86 -4.16
C GLU A 19 6.49 4.29 -3.62
N LYS A 20 6.26 5.29 -4.48
CA LYS A 20 6.19 6.70 -4.08
C LYS A 20 5.06 6.97 -3.09
N GLU A 21 3.90 6.36 -3.29
CA GLU A 21 2.79 6.45 -2.35
C GLU A 21 3.15 5.81 -1.00
N ALA A 22 3.75 4.62 -0.99
CA ALA A 22 4.20 3.96 0.23
C ALA A 22 5.25 4.78 0.98
N HIS A 23 6.20 5.42 0.28
CA HIS A 23 7.16 6.35 0.88
C HIS A 23 6.47 7.53 1.57
N SER A 24 5.51 8.15 0.89
CA SER A 24 4.75 9.26 1.47
C SER A 24 3.99 8.85 2.74
N VAL A 25 3.43 7.64 2.74
CA VAL A 25 2.76 7.07 3.93
C VAL A 25 3.77 6.78 5.04
N LYS A 26 4.94 6.22 4.75
CA LYS A 26 6.01 5.98 5.73
C LYS A 26 6.47 7.29 6.39
N ASP A 27 6.60 8.37 5.62
CA ASP A 27 6.96 9.69 6.14
C ASP A 27 5.89 10.28 7.07
N LEU A 28 4.61 10.13 6.70
CA LEU A 28 3.49 10.55 7.55
C LEU A 28 3.44 9.74 8.86
N ILE A 29 3.61 8.43 8.79
CA ILE A 29 3.68 7.57 9.98
C ILE A 29 4.85 8.02 10.85
N LYS A 30 6.05 8.19 10.29
CA LYS A 30 7.23 8.65 11.04
C LYS A 30 6.99 10.00 11.73
N LYS A 31 6.26 10.91 11.08
CA LYS A 31 5.98 12.26 11.61
C LYS A 31 4.92 12.27 12.71
N TYR A 32 3.90 11.42 12.61
CA TYR A 32 2.69 11.52 13.44
C TYR A 32 2.40 10.33 14.34
N LYS A 33 3.15 9.23 14.21
CA LYS A 33 3.01 8.04 15.05
C LYS A 33 3.21 8.40 16.52
N LYS A 34 2.27 7.94 17.36
CA LYS A 34 2.29 8.10 18.82
C LYS A 34 2.42 6.76 19.56
N SER A 35 2.31 5.65 18.85
CA SER A 35 2.49 4.31 19.41
C SER A 35 3.96 3.91 19.37
N ASP A 36 4.40 3.04 20.28
CA ASP A 36 5.78 2.54 20.29
C ASP A 36 5.98 1.31 19.38
N GLY A 37 4.89 0.64 19.00
CA GLY A 37 4.94 -0.59 18.19
C GLY A 37 5.18 -0.35 16.69
N ASN A 38 5.64 -1.38 15.96
CA ASN A 38 5.90 -1.33 14.52
C ASN A 38 4.88 -2.10 13.66
N LYS A 39 3.66 -2.29 14.17
CA LYS A 39 2.61 -3.02 13.43
C LYS A 39 1.78 -2.05 12.60
N LEU A 40 1.67 -2.32 11.30
CA LEU A 40 0.86 -1.55 10.36
C LEU A 40 -0.28 -2.42 9.82
N LEU A 41 -1.51 -1.87 9.78
CA LEU A 41 -2.69 -2.53 9.21
C LEU A 41 -3.15 -1.75 7.97
N ASP A 42 -3.13 -2.40 6.81
CA ASP A 42 -3.68 -1.86 5.56
C ASP A 42 -5.11 -2.38 5.34
N VAL A 43 -6.10 -1.53 5.62
CA VAL A 43 -7.53 -1.89 5.53
C VAL A 43 -7.98 -1.77 4.07
N GLY A 44 -8.50 -2.86 3.51
CA GLY A 44 -8.96 -2.88 2.12
C GLY A 44 -7.82 -3.00 1.09
N CYS A 45 -6.73 -3.67 1.47
CA CYS A 45 -5.47 -3.80 0.71
C CYS A 45 -5.55 -4.33 -0.75
N GLY A 46 -6.73 -4.76 -1.23
CA GLY A 46 -6.93 -5.14 -2.63
C GLY A 46 -5.97 -6.23 -3.10
N THR A 47 -5.12 -5.92 -4.09
CA THR A 47 -4.11 -6.85 -4.62
C THR A 47 -2.83 -6.92 -3.78
N GLY A 48 -2.73 -6.16 -2.69
CA GLY A 48 -1.59 -6.22 -1.77
C GLY A 48 -0.34 -5.46 -2.23
N LYS A 49 -0.40 -4.68 -3.32
CA LYS A 49 0.76 -3.93 -3.83
C LYS A 49 1.37 -2.95 -2.81
N HIS A 50 0.55 -2.30 -1.98
CA HIS A 50 1.06 -1.47 -0.89
C HIS A 50 1.73 -2.28 0.21
N LEU A 51 1.20 -3.46 0.54
CA LEU A 51 1.78 -4.35 1.55
C LEU A 51 3.18 -4.82 1.15
N GLU A 52 3.43 -5.06 -0.14
CA GLU A 52 4.78 -5.38 -0.64
C GLU A 52 5.78 -4.26 -0.34
N GLN A 53 5.35 -2.99 -0.46
CA GLN A 53 6.20 -1.83 -0.18
C GLN A 53 6.33 -1.50 1.32
N PHE A 54 5.41 -2.00 2.15
CA PHE A 54 5.40 -1.83 3.61
C PHE A 54 6.06 -2.97 4.37
N LYS A 55 6.50 -4.04 3.70
CA LYS A 55 7.38 -5.03 4.33
C LYS A 55 8.70 -4.35 4.68
N ASP A 56 9.11 -4.55 5.93
CA ASP A 56 10.49 -4.31 6.34
C ASP A 56 11.36 -5.44 5.76
N ASP A 57 12.62 -5.15 5.43
CA ASP A 57 13.63 -6.18 5.09
C ASP A 57 13.90 -7.13 6.27
#